data_AF-A0A352F5H7-F1
#
_entry.id   AF-A0A352F5H7-F1
#
_cell.length_a   1.000
_cell.length_b   1.000
_cell.length_c   1.000
_cell.angle_alpha   90.00
_cell.angle_beta   90.00
_cell.angle_gamma   90.00
#
_symmetry.space_group_name_H-M   'P 1'
#
loop_
_entity.id
_entity.type
_entity.pdbx_description
1 polymer ?
#
loop_
_entity_poly.entity_id
_entity_poly.type
_entity_poly.pdbx_seq_one_letter_code
_entity_poly.pdbx_strand_id
1 'polypeptide(L)'
;MLCLPEMKKLDSRQWLVVLAFALVVSFTAFFAVRTVRRAIYWHYHQDEPIRPWMNLGYIAHSYSVPPWVLHQALGLPLQPDRRPIREIARAQNRSVDEVIDKLQDAIVHSRPPYPPPGPPPPFDRGPNLGRSP
;
A
#
# COMPACT_ATOMS: atom_id res chain seq x y z
N MET A 1 -47.26 -8.95 -2.71
CA MET A 1 -46.97 -8.98 -4.17
C MET A 1 -46.13 -7.76 -4.47
N LEU A 2 -44.85 -7.94 -4.77
CA LEU A 2 -43.87 -6.87 -4.92
C LEU A 2 -44.29 -5.90 -6.03
N CYS A 3 -44.47 -4.62 -5.70
CA CYS A 3 -44.60 -3.54 -6.68
C CYS A 3 -43.30 -3.47 -7.49
N LEU A 4 -43.34 -3.95 -8.74
CA LEU A 4 -42.30 -3.64 -9.70
C LEU A 4 -42.25 -2.11 -9.89
N PRO A 5 -41.05 -1.50 -9.95
CA PRO A 5 -40.92 -0.10 -10.26
C PRO A 5 -41.43 0.14 -11.68
N GLU A 6 -42.57 0.81 -11.76
CA GLU A 6 -43.21 1.28 -12.98
C GLU A 6 -42.21 2.18 -13.71
N MET A 7 -41.71 1.69 -14.85
CA MET A 7 -40.81 2.42 -15.74
C MET A 7 -41.61 3.55 -16.39
N LYS A 8 -41.78 4.64 -15.65
CA LYS A 8 -42.31 5.90 -16.17
C LYS A 8 -41.54 6.22 -17.44
N LYS A 9 -42.25 6.19 -18.57
CA LYS A 9 -41.82 6.77 -19.85
C LYS A 9 -41.57 8.26 -19.63
N LEU A 10 -40.39 8.58 -19.13
CA LEU A 10 -39.82 9.92 -19.18
C LEU A 10 -39.75 10.25 -20.66
N ASP A 11 -40.35 11.37 -21.03
CA ASP A 11 -40.34 11.90 -22.39
C ASP A 11 -38.92 11.77 -22.96
N SER A 12 -38.76 11.32 -24.21
CA SER A 12 -37.43 10.94 -24.75
C SER A 12 -36.40 12.07 -24.58
N ARG A 13 -36.89 13.32 -24.56
CA ARG A 13 -36.12 14.52 -24.26
C ARG A 13 -35.64 14.60 -22.80
N GLN A 14 -36.45 14.23 -21.82
CA GLN A 14 -36.04 14.12 -20.40
C GLN A 14 -35.04 12.98 -20.19
N TRP A 15 -35.23 11.85 -20.88
CA TRP A 15 -34.30 10.72 -20.78
C TRP A 15 -32.92 11.07 -21.36
N LEU A 16 -32.88 11.83 -22.46
CA LEU A 16 -31.65 12.41 -23.02
C LEU A 16 -30.94 13.34 -22.03
N VAL A 17 -31.68 14.21 -21.33
CA VAL A 17 -31.09 15.11 -20.32
C VAL A 17 -30.54 14.31 -19.12
N VAL A 18 -31.26 13.30 -18.66
CA VAL A 18 -30.79 12.41 -17.58
C VAL A 18 -29.55 11.63 -18.00
N LEU A 19 -29.54 11.10 -19.22
CA LEU A 19 -28.38 10.38 -19.77
C LEU A 19 -27.17 11.29 -19.89
N ALA A 20 -27.35 12.51 -20.41
CA ALA A 20 -26.28 13.50 -20.53
C ALA A 20 -25.73 13.91 -19.16
N PHE A 21 -26.61 14.15 -18.18
CA PHE A 21 -26.22 14.45 -16.81
C PHE A 21 -25.45 13.30 -16.17
N ALA A 22 -25.94 12.06 -16.31
CA ALA A 22 -25.27 10.87 -15.81
C ALA A 22 -23.89 10.67 -16.45
N LEU A 23 -23.75 10.97 -17.75
CA LEU A 23 -22.48 10.95 -18.47
C LEU A 23 -21.50 11.97 -17.88
N VAL A 24 -21.93 13.22 -17.68
CA VAL A 24 -21.08 14.27 -17.10
C VAL A 24 -20.63 13.88 -15.70
N VAL A 25 -21.55 13.42 -14.84
CA VAL A 25 -21.22 12.98 -13.47
C VAL A 25 -20.25 11.80 -13.49
N SER A 26 -20.47 10.80 -14.36
CA SER A 26 -19.53 9.68 -14.52
C SER A 26 -18.15 10.13 -14.97
N PHE A 27 -18.07 11.03 -15.96
CA PHE A 27 -16.81 11.56 -16.44
C PHE A 27 -16.08 12.35 -15.36
N THR A 28 -16.78 13.23 -14.64
CA THR A 28 -16.20 13.99 -13.53
C THR A 28 -15.72 13.08 -12.42
N ALA A 29 -16.52 12.08 -12.01
CA ALA A 29 -16.12 11.11 -10.99
C ALA A 29 -14.92 10.27 -11.43
N PHE A 30 -14.91 9.78 -12.67
CA PHE A 30 -13.78 9.05 -13.24
C PHE A 30 -12.50 9.89 -13.22
N PHE A 31 -12.59 11.14 -13.66
CA PHE A 31 -11.45 12.05 -13.69
C PHE A 31 -10.99 12.43 -12.29
N ALA A 32 -11.91 12.66 -11.36
CA ALA A 32 -11.62 12.92 -9.96
C ALA A 32 -10.90 11.73 -9.32
N VAL A 33 -11.42 10.51 -9.46
CA VAL A 33 -10.77 9.30 -8.96
C VAL A 33 -9.39 9.12 -9.59
N ARG A 34 -9.26 9.31 -10.91
CA ARG A 34 -7.97 9.20 -11.60
C ARG A 34 -6.97 10.26 -11.13
N THR A 35 -7.43 11.48 -10.88
CA THR A 35 -6.61 12.58 -10.39
C THR A 35 -6.21 12.37 -8.94
N VAL A 36 -7.14 11.96 -8.08
CA VAL A 36 -6.87 11.60 -6.67
C VAL A 36 -5.89 10.44 -6.61
N ARG A 37 -6.07 9.37 -7.41
CA ARG A 37 -5.08 8.29 -7.52
C ARG A 37 -3.70 8.80 -7.91
N ARG A 38 -3.63 9.75 -8.85
CA ARG A 38 -2.36 10.34 -9.30
C ARG A 38 -1.76 11.34 -8.29
N ALA A 39 -2.59 12.06 -7.55
CA ALA A 39 -2.17 13.02 -6.53
C ALA A 39 -1.71 12.30 -5.26
N ILE A 40 -2.42 11.24 -4.84
CA ILE A 40 -1.97 10.31 -3.81
C ILE A 40 -0.64 9.69 -4.25
N TYR A 41 -0.55 9.18 -5.47
CA TYR A 41 0.72 8.70 -6.04
C TYR A 41 1.82 9.77 -5.92
N TRP A 42 1.59 11.01 -6.35
CA TRP A 42 2.58 12.09 -6.28
C TRP A 42 2.96 12.48 -4.84
N HIS A 43 2.01 12.45 -3.90
CA HIS A 43 2.26 12.83 -2.51
C HIS A 43 3.15 11.81 -1.78
N TYR A 44 3.06 10.54 -2.15
CA TYR A 44 3.90 9.46 -1.61
C TYR A 44 5.28 9.34 -2.31
N HIS A 45 5.51 9.99 -3.46
CA HIS A 45 6.75 9.89 -4.26
C HIS A 45 7.78 11.01 -4.02
N GLN A 46 7.65 11.82 -2.96
CA GLN A 46 8.68 12.83 -2.62
C GLN A 46 9.87 12.28 -1.81
N ASP A 47 9.75 11.08 -1.24
CA ASP A 47 10.89 10.32 -0.74
C ASP A 47 11.40 9.40 -1.87
N GLU A 48 12.72 9.29 -2.07
CA GLU A 48 13.36 8.56 -3.18
C GLU A 48 12.62 7.27 -3.58
N PRO A 49 12.19 7.12 -4.85
CA PRO A 49 11.29 6.04 -5.23
C PRO A 49 11.86 4.68 -4.83
N ILE A 50 11.13 3.92 -4.01
CA ILE A 50 11.49 2.55 -3.63
C ILE A 50 11.59 1.73 -4.91
N ARG A 51 12.81 1.37 -5.30
CA ARG A 51 13.04 0.61 -6.53
C ARG A 51 12.87 -0.89 -6.26
N PRO A 52 12.34 -1.67 -7.22
CA PRO A 52 12.12 -3.12 -7.07
C PRO A 52 13.37 -3.95 -6.76
N TRP A 53 14.55 -3.38 -7.04
CA TRP A 53 15.84 -4.01 -6.77
C TRP A 53 16.38 -3.69 -5.37
N MET A 54 15.81 -2.72 -4.65
CA MET A 54 16.25 -2.36 -3.31
C MET A 54 15.94 -3.51 -2.34
N ASN A 55 16.83 -3.68 -1.38
CA ASN A 55 16.61 -4.61 -0.27
C ASN A 55 15.78 -3.92 0.83
N LEU A 56 15.00 -4.72 1.57
CA LEU A 56 14.20 -4.29 2.71
C LEU A 56 15.04 -3.55 3.76
N GLY A 57 16.25 -4.05 4.06
CA GLY A 57 17.18 -3.38 4.97
C GLY A 57 17.75 -2.05 4.45
N TYR A 58 17.88 -1.89 3.13
CA TYR A 58 18.32 -0.62 2.53
C TYR A 58 17.19 0.42 2.62
N ILE A 59 15.95 0.02 2.34
CA ILE A 59 14.77 0.88 2.48
C ILE A 59 14.60 1.33 3.94
N ALA A 60 14.72 0.41 4.90
CA ALA A 60 14.71 0.71 6.33
C ALA A 60 15.72 1.82 6.69
N HIS A 61 16.95 1.70 6.17
CA HIS A 61 18.01 2.67 6.42
C HIS A 61 17.74 4.02 5.75
N SER A 62 17.37 4.04 4.46
CA SER A 62 17.07 5.27 3.70
C SER A 62 15.92 6.07 4.32
N TYR A 63 14.90 5.38 4.82
CA TYR A 63 13.72 6.02 5.40
C TYR A 63 13.82 6.23 6.92
N SER A 64 14.94 5.84 7.53
CA SER A 64 15.17 5.86 8.99
C SER A 64 14.08 5.14 9.79
N VAL A 65 13.55 4.03 9.24
CA VAL A 65 12.53 3.19 9.87
C VAL A 65 13.18 1.89 10.32
N PRO A 66 12.85 1.36 11.51
CA PRO A 66 13.41 0.10 11.94
C PRO A 66 13.00 -1.07 11.03
N PRO A 67 13.94 -1.96 10.64
CA PRO A 67 13.65 -3.01 9.68
C PRO A 67 12.58 -3.98 10.16
N TRP A 68 12.47 -4.25 11.47
CA TRP A 68 11.44 -5.14 12.00
C TRP A 68 10.00 -4.66 11.74
N VAL A 69 9.77 -3.34 11.68
CA VAL A 69 8.45 -2.77 11.34
C VAL A 69 8.07 -3.15 9.90
N LEU A 70 9.03 -3.06 8.98
CA LEU A 70 8.82 -3.44 7.59
C LEU A 70 8.64 -4.95 7.42
N HIS A 71 9.39 -5.76 8.18
CA HIS A 71 9.24 -7.21 8.18
C HIS A 71 7.85 -7.61 8.69
N GLN A 72 7.37 -6.98 9.77
CA GLN A 72 6.04 -7.21 10.33
C GLN A 72 4.93 -6.80 9.36
N ALA A 73 5.07 -5.66 8.68
CA ALA A 73 4.11 -5.20 7.67
C ALA A 73 3.96 -6.17 6.49
N LEU A 74 5.06 -6.83 6.11
CA LEU A 74 5.09 -7.84 5.05
C LEU A 74 4.85 -9.28 5.53
N GLY A 75 4.69 -9.51 6.84
CA GLY A 75 4.56 -10.84 7.42
C GLY A 75 5.79 -11.73 7.20
N LEU A 76 6.97 -11.11 7.06
CA LEU A 76 8.23 -11.82 6.89
C LEU A 76 8.85 -12.19 8.24
N PRO A 77 9.65 -13.26 8.32
CA PRO A 77 10.42 -13.56 9.52
C PRO A 77 11.31 -12.36 9.86
N LEU A 78 11.51 -12.12 11.17
CA LEU A 78 12.40 -11.08 11.71
C LEU A 78 13.91 -11.38 11.47
N GLN A 79 14.24 -12.14 10.43
CA GLN A 79 15.60 -12.41 10.03
C GLN A 79 16.03 -11.40 8.97
N PRO A 80 17.27 -10.89 9.00
CA PRO A 80 17.77 -9.97 7.99
C PRO A 80 17.69 -10.63 6.60
N ASP A 81 16.71 -10.21 5.82
CA ASP A 81 16.55 -10.66 4.45
C ASP A 81 17.42 -9.79 3.55
N ARG A 82 18.12 -10.44 2.62
CA ARG A 82 18.94 -9.78 1.59
C ARG A 82 18.26 -9.79 0.22
N ARG A 83 17.10 -10.43 0.12
CA ARG A 83 16.35 -10.52 -1.13
C ARG A 83 15.79 -9.16 -1.52
N PRO A 84 15.85 -8.80 -2.81
CA PRO A 84 15.23 -7.58 -3.32
C PRO A 84 13.70 -7.68 -3.25
N ILE A 85 13.03 -6.52 -3.17
CA ILE A 85 11.57 -6.45 -3.08
C ILE A 85 10.86 -7.25 -4.19
N ARG A 86 11.39 -7.24 -5.43
CA ARG A 86 10.83 -8.04 -6.54
C ARG A 86 10.75 -9.55 -6.24
N GLU A 87 11.71 -10.09 -5.49
CA GLU A 87 11.78 -11.51 -5.17
C GLU A 87 10.85 -11.84 -4.01
N ILE A 88 10.73 -10.93 -3.03
CA ILE A 88 9.76 -11.01 -1.95
C ILE A 88 8.33 -10.97 -2.52
N ALA A 89 8.05 -10.05 -3.46
CA ALA A 89 6.76 -9.94 -4.13
C ALA A 89 6.41 -11.22 -4.90
N ARG A 90 7.37 -11.77 -5.65
CA ARG A 90 7.20 -13.08 -6.33
C ARG A 90 6.94 -14.22 -5.36
N ALA A 91 7.68 -14.28 -4.25
CA ALA A 91 7.49 -15.32 -3.23
C ALA A 91 6.12 -15.22 -2.54
N GLN A 92 5.57 -14.01 -2.40
CA GLN A 92 4.26 -13.76 -1.82
C GLN A 92 3.11 -13.79 -2.85
N ASN A 93 3.41 -14.01 -4.13
CA ASN A 93 2.44 -13.97 -5.23
C ASN A 93 1.66 -12.63 -5.32
N ARG A 94 2.35 -11.53 -5.01
CA ARG A 94 1.82 -10.15 -5.02
C ARG A 94 2.49 -9.33 -6.13
N SER A 95 1.86 -8.26 -6.57
CA SER A 95 2.52 -7.30 -7.44
C SER A 95 3.61 -6.54 -6.68
N VAL A 96 4.65 -6.11 -7.40
CA VAL A 96 5.72 -5.29 -6.80
C VAL A 96 5.15 -3.98 -6.25
N ASP A 97 4.18 -3.39 -6.96
CA ASP A 97 3.51 -2.16 -6.56
C ASP A 97 2.73 -2.34 -5.25
N GLU A 98 1.99 -3.45 -5.07
CA GLU A 98 1.25 -3.71 -3.82
C GLU A 98 2.18 -3.86 -2.61
N VAL A 99 3.35 -4.47 -2.81
CA VAL A 99 4.37 -4.60 -1.77
C VAL A 99 4.98 -3.25 -1.43
N ILE A 100 5.27 -2.42 -2.43
CA ILE A 100 5.77 -1.06 -2.23
C ILE A 100 4.72 -0.22 -1.48
N ASP A 101 3.45 -0.27 -1.88
CA ASP A 101 2.36 0.46 -1.24
C ASP A 101 2.23 0.09 0.24
N LYS A 102 2.29 -1.20 0.58
CA LYS A 102 2.28 -1.67 1.98
C LYS A 102 3.48 -1.18 2.78
N LEU A 103 4.66 -1.18 2.18
CA LEU A 103 5.88 -0.67 2.84
C LEU A 103 5.77 0.83 3.09
N GLN A 104 5.26 1.57 2.11
CA GLN A 104 5.05 3.00 2.19
C GLN A 104 4.05 3.35 3.31
N ASP A 105 2.94 2.60 3.41
CA ASP A 105 1.94 2.77 4.46
C ASP A 105 2.57 2.54 5.86
N ALA A 106 3.38 1.49 6.01
CA ALA A 106 4.11 1.22 7.26
C ALA A 106 5.15 2.31 7.60
N ILE A 107 5.81 2.88 6.58
CA ILE A 107 6.75 4.00 6.75
C ILE A 107 6.00 5.25 7.23
N VAL A 108 4.87 5.59 6.62
CA VAL A 108 4.06 6.75 7.04
C VAL A 108 3.50 6.56 8.44
N HIS A 109 3.04 5.35 8.78
CA HIS A 109 2.58 5.02 10.13
C HIS A 109 3.68 5.05 11.21
N SER A 110 4.94 4.92 10.82
CA SER A 110 6.09 4.91 11.76
C SER A 110 6.82 6.24 11.87
N ARG A 111 6.59 7.19 10.96
CA ARG A 111 7.18 8.54 11.03
C ARG A 111 6.39 9.44 12.01
N PRO A 112 7.06 10.34 12.77
CA PRO A 112 6.46 11.01 13.92
C PRO A 112 5.25 11.93 13.62
N PRO A 113 4.42 12.26 14.63
CA PRO A 113 4.85 12.68 15.97
C PRO A 113 5.05 11.53 16.98
N TYR A 114 4.86 10.27 16.56
CA TYR A 114 5.09 9.11 17.41
C TYR A 114 6.56 8.95 17.87
N PRO A 115 6.78 8.55 19.14
CA PRO A 115 8.10 8.21 19.67
C PRO A 115 8.75 7.09 18.85
N PRO A 116 10.09 7.00 18.84
CA PRO A 116 10.81 5.95 18.12
C PRO A 116 10.21 4.58 18.45
N PRO A 117 10.04 3.68 17.45
CA PRO A 117 9.44 2.38 17.67
C PRO A 117 10.12 1.69 18.85
N GLY A 118 9.31 1.02 19.68
CA GLY A 118 9.79 0.33 20.87
C GLY A 118 10.95 -0.64 20.57
N PRO A 119 11.68 -1.08 21.60
CA PRO A 119 12.83 -1.96 21.43
C PRO A 119 12.47 -3.16 20.53
N PRO A 120 13.42 -3.61 19.67
CA PRO A 120 13.16 -4.70 18.74
C PRO A 120 12.61 -5.92 19.49
N PRO A 121 11.67 -6.68 18.90
CA PRO A 121 11.20 -7.93 19.49
C PRO A 121 12.40 -8.83 19.81
N PRO A 122 12.35 -9.64 20.88
CA PRO A 122 13.38 -10.62 21.15
C PRO A 122 13.61 -11.47 19.90
N PHE A 123 14.82 -11.39 19.33
CA PHE A 123 15.22 -12.32 18.28
C PHE A 123 15.31 -13.69 18.94
N ASP A 124 14.45 -14.62 18.54
CA ASP A 124 14.57 -16.04 18.87
C ASP A 124 15.87 -16.58 18.26
N ARG A 125 17.00 -16.30 18.92
CA ARG A 125 18.19 -17.13 18.75
C ARG A 125 17.79 -18.47 19.33
N GLY A 126 17.68 -19.48 18.48
CA GLY A 126 17.51 -20.86 18.91
C GLY A 126 18.48 -21.22 20.05
N PRO A 127 18.18 -22.26 20.83
CA PRO A 127 18.88 -22.57 22.07
C PRO A 127 20.39 -22.49 21.87
N ASN A 128 21.04 -21.67 22.70
CA ASN A 128 22.45 -21.34 22.64
C ASN A 128 23.26 -22.62 22.89
N LEU A 129 23.52 -23.39 21.83
CA LEU A 129 24.32 -24.61 21.87
C LEU A 129 25.78 -24.22 22.07
N GLY A 130 26.18 -24.09 23.34
CA GLY A 130 27.54 -24.29 23.81
C GLY A 130 28.60 -23.43 23.13
N ARG A 131 28.79 -22.20 23.62
CA ARG A 131 30.13 -21.61 23.65
C ARG A 131 30.61 -21.62 25.10
N SER A 132 31.12 -22.77 25.53
CA SER A 132 31.99 -22.88 26.70
C SER A 132 33.43 -22.58 26.28
N PRO A 133 34.18 -21.71 26.98
CA PRO A 133 35.63 -21.67 26.88
C PRO A 133 36.27 -22.89 27.57
#